data_AF-A0A2G9RLT0-F1
#
_entry.id   AF-A0A2G9RLT0-F1
#
_cell.length_a   1.000
_cell.length_b   1.000
_cell.length_c   1.000
_cell.angle_alpha   90.00
_cell.angle_beta   90.00
_cell.angle_gamma   90.00
#
_symmetry.space_group_name_H-M   'P 1'
#
loop_
_entity.id
_entity.type
_entity.pdbx_description
1 polymer ?
#
loop_
_entity_poly.entity_id
_entity_poly.type
_entity_poly.pdbx_seq_one_letter_code
_entity_poly.pdbx_strand_id
1 'polypeptide(L)'
;IYQVICSYIFMPFSFMMGVDWEDSFIVGKLIGYKTFFNEFVAYEYLAGLITKRRNNGPLFIDGVKQYMSIRSETIATYALCGFANFGSLGITIGGLSSMAPSRKGDIAAGAIRAMIAGTVACFMTACIAGILSAPVAQGSCLDILENSFLNSTALPASSPEIIDCCLTLYKQVVINGLSNVTIAGNYSMASLSGCCQLVASPSFNCSSFA
;
A
#
# COMPACT_ATOMS: atom_id res chain seq x y z
N ILE A 1 10.80 22.80 -4.38
CA ILE A 1 12.00 22.73 -3.52
C ILE A 1 11.70 22.06 -2.18
N TYR A 2 10.82 22.63 -1.34
CA TYR A 2 10.46 22.06 -0.02
C TYR A 2 10.08 20.56 -0.05
N GLN A 3 9.21 20.17 -0.99
CA GLN A 3 8.76 18.77 -1.13
C GLN A 3 9.90 17.79 -1.37
N VAL A 4 10.93 18.20 -2.11
CA VAL A 4 12.10 17.36 -2.45
C VAL A 4 13.00 17.20 -1.23
N ILE A 5 13.17 18.27 -0.45
CA ILE A 5 13.97 18.22 0.78
C ILE A 5 13.31 17.28 1.80
N CYS A 6 12.00 17.43 1.99
CA CYS A 6 11.26 16.58 2.93
C CYS A 6 11.24 15.12 2.50
N SER A 7 11.10 14.84 1.20
CA SER A 7 11.13 13.46 0.72
C SER A 7 12.48 12.81 1.01
N TYR A 8 13.62 13.48 0.81
CA TYR A 8 14.93 12.91 1.16
C TYR A 8 15.10 12.68 2.67
N ILE A 9 14.60 13.58 3.52
CA ILE A 9 14.69 13.44 4.98
C ILE A 9 13.82 12.28 5.49
N PHE A 10 12.61 12.13 4.95
CA PHE A 10 11.65 11.11 5.41
C PHE A 10 11.72 9.79 4.63
N MET A 11 12.50 9.71 3.55
CA MET A 11 12.69 8.48 2.78
C MET A 11 13.20 7.31 3.64
N PRO A 12 14.21 7.47 4.54
CA PRO A 12 14.66 6.37 5.39
C PRO A 12 13.53 5.84 6.29
N PHE A 13 12.73 6.74 6.88
CA PHE A 13 11.58 6.36 7.70
C PHE A 13 10.50 5.64 6.89
N SER A 14 10.24 6.10 5.67
CA SER A 14 9.34 5.41 4.75
C SER A 14 9.80 3.98 4.45
N PHE A 15 11.09 3.82 4.13
CA PHE A 15 11.65 2.51 3.82
C PHE A 15 11.61 1.59 5.05
N MET A 16 11.90 2.11 6.24
CA MET A 16 11.78 1.36 7.51
C MET A 16 10.36 0.86 7.79
N MET A 17 9.31 1.53 7.29
CA MET A 17 7.92 1.07 7.43
C MET A 17 7.55 -0.06 6.46
N GLY A 18 8.46 -0.51 5.60
CA GLY A 18 8.23 -1.62 4.67
C GLY A 18 7.63 -1.20 3.31
N VAL A 19 7.81 0.07 2.94
CA VAL A 19 7.50 0.63 1.61
C VAL A 19 8.62 0.24 0.63
N ASP A 20 8.25 -0.05 -0.62
CA ASP A 20 9.24 -0.34 -1.67
C ASP A 20 10.18 0.85 -1.89
N TRP A 21 11.43 0.59 -2.27
CA TRP A 21 12.45 1.63 -2.44
C TRP A 21 12.01 2.74 -3.42
N GLU A 22 11.43 2.34 -4.55
CA GLU A 22 10.93 3.27 -5.58
C GLU A 22 9.76 4.14 -5.10
N ASP A 23 8.94 3.62 -4.19
CA ASP A 23 7.77 4.30 -3.64
C ASP A 23 8.12 5.16 -2.42
N SER A 24 9.26 4.88 -1.79
CA SER A 24 9.69 5.51 -0.54
C SER A 24 9.89 7.01 -0.67
N PHE A 25 10.32 7.48 -1.84
CA PHE A 25 10.42 8.92 -2.10
C PHE A 25 9.06 9.62 -2.11
N ILE A 26 8.04 8.96 -2.68
CA ILE A 26 6.68 9.49 -2.75
C ILE A 26 6.05 9.51 -1.34
N VAL A 27 6.16 8.40 -0.60
CA VAL A 27 5.66 8.33 0.79
C VAL A 27 6.38 9.34 1.69
N GLY A 28 7.70 9.47 1.57
CA GLY A 28 8.47 10.48 2.31
C GLY A 28 7.96 11.91 2.09
N LYS A 29 7.53 12.22 0.86
CA LYS A 29 6.90 13.51 0.55
C LYS A 29 5.56 13.68 1.30
N LEU A 30 4.73 12.64 1.34
CA LEU A 30 3.44 12.65 2.04
C LEU A 30 3.62 12.85 3.57
N ILE A 31 4.61 12.19 4.17
CA ILE A 31 4.97 12.37 5.59
C ILE A 31 5.41 13.81 5.85
N GLY A 32 6.20 14.40 4.93
CA GLY A 32 6.57 15.81 4.98
C GLY A 32 5.36 16.73 4.97
N TYR A 33 4.41 16.50 4.06
CA TYR A 33 3.16 17.29 4.01
C TYR A 33 2.38 17.23 5.31
N LYS A 34 2.21 16.03 5.88
CA LYS A 34 1.56 15.84 7.17
C LYS A 34 2.25 16.64 8.27
N THR A 35 3.56 16.53 8.38
CA THR A 35 4.32 17.08 9.52
C THR A 35 4.29 18.61 9.55
N PHE A 36 4.46 19.26 8.39
CA PHE A 36 4.61 20.71 8.33
C PHE A 36 3.32 21.46 7.99
N PHE A 37 2.41 20.86 7.23
CA PHE A 37 1.14 21.47 6.89
C PHE A 37 0.02 20.88 7.75
N ASN A 38 -0.52 19.74 7.31
CA ASN A 38 -1.52 18.96 8.02
C ASN A 38 -1.77 17.63 7.27
N GLU A 39 -2.47 16.71 7.91
CA GLU A 39 -2.86 15.43 7.36
C GLU A 39 -3.87 15.53 6.22
N PHE A 40 -4.76 16.53 6.20
CA PHE A 40 -5.78 16.68 5.15
C PHE A 40 -5.15 16.93 3.77
N VAL A 41 -4.18 17.83 3.70
CA VAL A 41 -3.40 18.12 2.49
C VAL A 41 -2.64 16.87 2.07
N ALA A 42 -2.03 16.15 3.00
CA ALA A 42 -1.34 14.89 2.69
C ALA A 42 -2.31 13.84 2.09
N TYR A 43 -3.52 13.71 2.64
CA TYR A 43 -4.54 12.80 2.13
C TYR A 43 -5.08 13.21 0.75
N GLU A 44 -5.20 14.51 0.47
CA GLU A 44 -5.57 15.00 -0.87
C GLU A 44 -4.54 14.55 -1.93
N TYR A 45 -3.24 14.71 -1.64
CA TYR A 45 -2.18 14.22 -2.52
C TYR A 45 -2.22 12.69 -2.67
N LEU A 46 -2.42 11.96 -1.58
CA LEU A 46 -2.56 10.49 -1.62
C LEU A 46 -3.75 10.05 -2.48
N ALA A 47 -4.91 10.69 -2.33
CA ALA A 47 -6.10 10.41 -3.13
C ALA A 47 -5.86 10.66 -4.63
N GLY A 48 -5.10 11.70 -4.98
CA GLY A 48 -4.65 11.95 -6.35
C GLY A 48 -3.81 10.81 -6.92
N LEU A 49 -2.88 10.26 -6.13
CA LEU A 49 -2.05 9.11 -6.53
C LEU A 49 -2.88 7.84 -6.72
N ILE A 50 -3.81 7.56 -5.80
CA ILE A 50 -4.74 6.41 -5.88
C ILE A 50 -5.60 6.51 -7.15
N THR A 51 -6.10 7.71 -7.45
CA THR A 51 -6.91 7.95 -8.66
C THR A 51 -6.10 7.71 -9.94
N LYS A 52 -4.84 8.18 -9.99
CA LYS A 52 -3.94 7.92 -11.13
C LYS A 52 -3.70 6.43 -11.35
N ARG A 53 -3.51 5.65 -10.28
CA ARG A 53 -3.39 4.19 -10.35
C ARG A 53 -4.69 3.56 -10.87
N ARG A 54 -5.85 3.92 -10.30
CA ARG A 54 -7.16 3.37 -10.70
C ARG A 54 -7.49 3.63 -12.17
N ASN A 55 -7.05 4.74 -12.72
CA ASN A 55 -7.25 5.09 -14.12
C ASN A 55 -6.26 4.37 -15.07
N ASN A 56 -5.44 3.44 -14.57
CA ASN A 56 -4.43 2.69 -15.34
C ASN A 56 -3.50 3.60 -16.16
N GLY A 57 -3.10 4.74 -15.60
CA GLY A 57 -2.14 5.64 -16.25
C GLY A 57 -0.74 5.03 -16.38
N PRO A 58 0.14 5.65 -17.20
CA PRO A 58 1.54 5.22 -17.29
C PRO A 58 2.23 5.37 -15.93
N LEU A 59 2.98 4.34 -15.52
CA LEU A 59 3.65 4.29 -14.21
C LEU A 59 4.77 5.35 -14.09
N PHE A 60 5.46 5.63 -15.19
CA PHE A 60 6.52 6.64 -15.28
C PHE A 60 6.22 7.62 -16.41
N ILE A 61 6.40 8.90 -16.14
CA ILE A 61 6.40 9.98 -17.14
C ILE A 61 7.67 10.80 -16.87
N ASP A 62 8.51 10.98 -17.88
CA ASP A 62 9.77 11.73 -17.78
C ASP A 62 10.69 11.26 -16.63
N GLY A 63 10.73 9.95 -16.39
CA GLY A 63 11.52 9.34 -15.30
C GLY A 63 10.92 9.52 -13.90
N VAL A 64 9.74 10.15 -13.78
CA VAL A 64 9.04 10.35 -12.51
C VAL A 64 7.90 9.36 -12.37
N LYS A 65 7.95 8.59 -11.28
CA LYS A 65 6.91 7.62 -10.91
C LYS A 65 5.61 8.37 -10.54
N GLN A 66 4.50 7.99 -11.17
CA GLN A 66 3.23 8.74 -11.11
C GLN A 66 2.27 8.29 -10.01
N TYR A 67 2.36 7.04 -9.57
CA TYR A 67 1.55 6.43 -8.52
C TYR A 67 2.31 5.26 -7.88
N MET A 68 1.72 4.68 -6.81
CA MET A 68 2.38 3.74 -5.91
C MET A 68 1.78 2.33 -6.01
N SER A 69 2.46 1.33 -5.44
CA SER A 69 1.85 0.01 -5.26
C SER A 69 0.70 0.06 -4.24
N ILE A 70 -0.25 -0.88 -4.34
CA ILE A 70 -1.38 -0.98 -3.38
C ILE A 70 -0.87 -1.17 -1.95
N ARG A 71 0.20 -1.95 -1.77
CA ARG A 71 0.87 -2.11 -0.48
C ARG A 71 1.38 -0.78 0.07
N SER A 72 2.09 -0.01 -0.75
CA SER A 72 2.61 1.31 -0.37
C SER A 72 1.49 2.32 -0.07
N GLU A 73 0.38 2.27 -0.81
CA GLU A 73 -0.82 3.08 -0.54
C GLU A 73 -1.41 2.77 0.85
N THR A 74 -1.49 1.48 1.21
CA THR A 74 -1.97 1.06 2.54
C THR A 74 -1.04 1.55 3.63
N ILE A 75 0.27 1.32 3.52
CA ILE A 75 1.26 1.77 4.51
C ILE A 75 1.20 3.30 4.67
N ALA A 76 1.15 4.05 3.56
CA ALA A 76 1.02 5.50 3.59
C ALA A 76 -0.27 5.95 4.29
N THR A 77 -1.39 5.27 4.05
CA THR A 77 -2.69 5.58 4.68
C THR A 77 -2.60 5.53 6.20
N TYR A 78 -1.95 4.50 6.75
CA TYR A 78 -1.75 4.36 8.20
C TYR A 78 -0.69 5.34 8.74
N ALA A 79 0.40 5.56 8.00
CA ALA A 79 1.43 6.52 8.41
C ALA A 79 0.88 7.96 8.50
N LEU A 80 -0.08 8.30 7.62
CA LEU A 80 -0.74 9.60 7.61
C LEU A 80 -1.83 9.73 8.68
N CYS A 81 -2.35 8.64 9.22
CA CYS A 81 -3.47 8.63 10.16
C CYS A 81 -3.11 9.19 11.55
N GLY A 82 -3.08 10.52 11.68
CA GLY A 82 -2.92 11.19 12.97
C GLY A 82 -2.59 12.67 12.85
N PHE A 83 -3.04 13.45 13.83
CA PHE A 83 -2.88 14.91 13.92
C PHE A 83 -1.51 15.36 14.43
N ALA A 84 -0.45 14.56 14.20
CA ALA A 84 0.89 14.87 14.65
C ALA A 84 1.56 15.86 13.67
N ASN A 85 1.20 17.13 13.77
CA ASN A 85 1.72 18.23 12.96
C ASN A 85 1.87 19.51 13.80
N PHE A 86 2.64 20.49 13.30
CA PHE A 86 2.90 21.73 14.05
C PHE A 86 1.64 22.58 14.30
N GLY A 87 0.64 22.55 13.41
CA GLY A 87 -0.61 23.27 13.59
C GLY A 87 -1.46 22.70 14.73
N SER A 88 -1.67 21.38 14.72
CA SER A 88 -2.37 20.64 15.76
C SER A 88 -1.65 20.70 17.11
N LEU A 89 -0.32 20.84 17.10
CA LEU A 89 0.44 21.10 18.32
C LEU A 89 0.01 22.41 18.99
N GLY A 90 -0.10 23.50 18.23
CA GLY A 90 -0.57 24.79 18.73
C GLY A 90 -1.99 24.73 19.28
N ILE A 91 -2.89 24.04 18.57
CA ILE A 91 -4.27 23.82 19.01
C ILE A 91 -4.31 23.04 20.33
N THR A 92 -3.51 21.98 20.44
CA THR A 92 -3.46 21.12 21.64
C THR A 92 -2.89 21.86 22.84
N ILE A 93 -1.80 22.63 22.65
CA ILE A 93 -1.26 23.49 23.70
C ILE A 93 -2.32 24.50 24.14
N GLY A 94 -2.97 25.19 23.19
CA GLY A 94 -4.00 26.18 23.50
C GLY A 94 -5.19 25.61 24.25
N GLY A 95 -5.70 24.45 23.81
CA GLY A 95 -6.82 23.75 24.44
C GLY A 95 -6.49 23.21 25.82
N LEU A 96 -5.36 22.51 25.98
CA LEU A 96 -4.96 21.99 27.30
C LEU A 96 -4.59 23.12 28.28
N SER A 97 -4.01 24.21 27.76
CA SER A 97 -3.64 25.38 28.56
C SER A 97 -4.85 26.17 29.08
N SER A 98 -5.98 26.18 28.34
CA SER A 98 -7.21 26.80 28.82
C SER A 98 -7.91 25.93 29.87
N MET A 99 -7.81 24.60 29.75
CA MET A 99 -8.36 23.65 30.72
C MET A 99 -7.55 23.58 32.02
N ALA A 100 -6.21 23.66 31.94
CA ALA A 100 -5.30 23.56 33.08
C ALA A 100 -4.28 24.71 33.09
N PRO A 101 -4.69 25.94 33.42
CA PRO A 101 -3.85 27.12 33.30
C PRO A 101 -2.63 27.13 34.24
N SER A 102 -2.67 26.39 35.35
CA SER A 102 -1.52 26.21 36.25
C SER A 102 -0.42 25.32 35.66
N ARG A 103 -0.73 24.53 34.62
CA ARG A 103 0.18 23.54 34.01
C ARG A 103 0.63 23.89 32.59
N LYS A 104 0.43 25.13 32.15
CA LYS A 104 0.83 25.60 30.82
C LYS A 104 2.31 25.35 30.51
N GLY A 105 3.17 25.55 31.51
CA GLY A 105 4.60 25.28 31.40
C GLY A 105 4.91 23.83 31.07
N ASP A 106 4.30 22.88 31.80
CA ASP A 106 4.46 21.45 31.57
C ASP A 106 3.96 21.03 30.19
N ILE A 107 2.80 21.55 29.79
CA ILE A 107 2.16 21.24 28.50
C ILE A 107 3.05 21.70 27.35
N ALA A 108 3.54 22.95 27.40
CA ALA A 108 4.43 23.49 26.38
C ALA A 108 5.77 22.74 26.34
N ALA A 109 6.34 22.39 27.49
CA ALA A 109 7.59 21.63 27.57
C ALA A 109 7.46 20.20 26.99
N GLY A 110 6.30 19.57 27.15
CA GLY A 110 6.02 18.23 26.63
C GLY A 110 5.62 18.19 25.15
N ALA A 111 5.27 19.32 24.54
CA ALA A 111 4.59 19.39 23.25
C ALA A 111 5.38 18.70 22.11
N ILE A 112 6.63 19.07 21.89
CA ILE A 112 7.45 18.49 20.80
C ILE A 112 7.66 16.99 21.01
N ARG A 113 7.85 16.55 22.26
CA ARG A 113 7.97 15.12 22.60
C ARG A 113 6.68 14.37 22.29
N ALA A 114 5.53 14.96 22.59
CA ALA A 114 4.22 14.40 22.26
C ALA A 114 4.00 14.29 20.74
N MET A 115 4.44 15.28 19.96
CA MET A 115 4.35 15.24 18.50
C MET A 115 5.19 14.10 17.90
N ILE A 116 6.45 13.94 18.37
CA ILE A 116 7.32 12.85 17.93
C ILE A 116 6.71 11.49 18.32
N ALA A 117 6.25 11.35 19.57
CA ALA A 117 5.61 10.12 20.04
C ALA A 117 4.36 9.77 19.22
N GLY A 118 3.51 10.76 18.92
CA GLY A 118 2.33 10.57 18.07
C GLY A 118 2.69 10.18 16.64
N THR A 119 3.75 10.76 16.06
CA THR A 119 4.25 10.40 14.73
C THR A 119 4.75 8.95 14.70
N VAL A 120 5.56 8.55 15.68
CA VAL A 120 6.07 7.19 15.80
C VAL A 120 4.93 6.19 16.00
N ALA A 121 3.89 6.53 16.78
CA ALA A 121 2.72 5.68 16.93
C ALA A 121 2.00 5.42 15.60
N CYS A 122 1.88 6.45 14.74
CA CYS A 122 1.34 6.28 13.38
C CYS A 122 2.25 5.40 12.51
N PHE A 123 3.58 5.51 12.67
CA PHE A 123 4.51 4.66 11.93
C PHE A 123 4.45 3.22 12.38
N MET A 124 4.26 2.95 13.68
CA MET A 124 4.09 1.59 14.18
C MET A 124 2.84 0.92 13.59
N THR A 125 1.71 1.62 13.51
CA THR A 125 0.51 1.08 12.87
C THR A 125 0.72 0.88 11.37
N ALA A 126 1.48 1.76 10.72
CA ALA A 126 1.88 1.61 9.32
C ALA A 126 2.78 0.39 9.08
N CYS A 127 3.73 0.11 9.98
CA CYS A 127 4.56 -1.10 9.92
C CYS A 127 3.69 -2.35 10.04
N ILE A 128 2.75 -2.38 10.99
CA ILE A 128 1.81 -3.50 11.15
C ILE A 128 0.98 -3.68 9.87
N ALA A 129 0.47 -2.58 9.32
CA ALA A 129 -0.25 -2.61 8.06
C ALA A 129 0.63 -3.13 6.92
N GLY A 130 1.91 -2.77 6.86
CA GLY A 130 2.86 -3.28 5.86
C GLY A 130 3.15 -4.77 5.99
N ILE A 131 3.23 -5.29 7.22
CA ILE A 131 3.36 -6.72 7.50
C ILE A 131 2.10 -7.48 7.04
N LEU A 132 0.92 -6.94 7.33
CA LEU A 132 -0.36 -7.56 6.98
C LEU A 132 -0.77 -7.36 5.52
N SER A 133 -0.23 -6.33 4.86
CA SER A 133 -0.49 -6.02 3.44
C SER A 133 0.48 -6.76 2.51
N ALA A 134 1.09 -7.85 2.96
CA ALA A 134 1.91 -8.68 2.09
C ALA A 134 1.05 -9.13 0.88
N PRO A 135 1.50 -8.90 -0.37
CA PRO A 135 0.92 -9.60 -1.49
C PRO A 135 1.14 -11.09 -1.23
N VAL A 136 0.14 -11.93 -1.53
CA VAL A 136 0.29 -13.38 -1.36
C VAL A 136 1.58 -13.80 -2.08
N ALA A 137 2.55 -14.31 -1.33
CA ALA A 137 3.84 -14.67 -1.88
C ALA A 137 3.61 -15.67 -3.02
N GLN A 138 4.35 -15.56 -4.13
CA GLN A 138 4.22 -16.50 -5.25
C GLN A 138 4.37 -17.97 -4.81
N GLY A 139 5.12 -18.24 -3.73
CA GLY A 139 5.19 -19.57 -3.11
C GLY A 139 3.90 -19.99 -2.39
N SER A 140 3.24 -19.10 -1.64
CA SER A 140 1.97 -19.42 -0.96
C SER A 140 0.81 -19.53 -1.95
N CYS A 141 0.79 -18.75 -3.04
CA CYS A 141 -0.23 -18.92 -4.06
C CYS A 141 -0.10 -20.25 -4.80
N LEU A 142 1.12 -20.72 -5.04
CA LEU A 142 1.34 -22.02 -5.67
C LEU A 142 0.72 -23.13 -4.79
N ASP A 143 1.05 -23.15 -3.50
CA ASP A 143 0.50 -24.13 -2.55
C ASP A 143 -1.03 -24.02 -2.41
N ILE A 144 -1.57 -22.79 -2.34
CA ILE A 144 -3.02 -22.56 -2.24
C ILE A 144 -3.73 -23.07 -3.50
N LEU A 145 -3.23 -22.72 -4.69
CA LEU A 145 -3.85 -23.10 -5.96
C LEU A 145 -3.70 -24.60 -6.22
N GLU A 146 -2.56 -25.21 -5.91
CA GLU A 146 -2.37 -26.66 -6.04
C GLU A 146 -3.28 -27.44 -5.09
N ASN A 147 -3.34 -27.07 -3.80
CA ASN A 147 -4.24 -27.75 -2.85
C ASN A 147 -5.72 -27.56 -3.22
N SER A 148 -6.07 -26.41 -3.80
CA SER A 148 -7.46 -26.10 -4.16
C SER A 148 -7.91 -26.79 -5.46
N PHE A 149 -7.02 -26.94 -6.46
CA PHE A 149 -7.40 -27.42 -7.80
C PHE A 149 -6.84 -28.80 -8.19
N LEU A 150 -5.73 -29.28 -7.59
CA LEU A 150 -5.17 -30.60 -7.90
C LEU A 150 -5.74 -31.71 -7.01
N ASN A 151 -6.04 -31.41 -5.74
CA ASN A 151 -6.44 -32.41 -4.74
C ASN A 151 -7.96 -32.45 -4.47
N SER A 152 -8.75 -31.58 -5.12
CA SER A 152 -10.21 -31.50 -4.92
C SER A 152 -10.97 -31.80 -6.21
N THR A 153 -11.96 -32.70 -6.15
CA THR A 153 -12.86 -33.04 -7.28
C THR A 153 -14.03 -32.05 -7.43
N ALA A 154 -14.14 -31.07 -6.54
CA ALA A 154 -15.18 -30.04 -6.53
C ALA A 154 -14.54 -28.64 -6.53
N LEU A 155 -15.19 -27.68 -7.20
CA LEU A 155 -14.71 -26.30 -7.20
C LEU A 155 -14.67 -25.74 -5.76
N PRO A 156 -13.55 -25.13 -5.33
CA PRO A 156 -13.47 -24.48 -4.03
C PRO A 156 -14.41 -23.27 -3.96
N ALA A 157 -14.90 -22.95 -2.76
CA ALA A 157 -15.66 -21.73 -2.52
C ALA A 157 -14.79 -20.49 -2.81
N SER A 158 -15.38 -19.44 -3.38
CA SER A 158 -14.68 -18.21 -3.77
C SER A 158 -14.18 -17.43 -2.54
N SER A 159 -12.99 -17.72 -2.06
CA SER A 159 -12.31 -16.93 -1.04
C SER A 159 -11.53 -15.77 -1.69
N PRO A 160 -11.41 -14.60 -1.03
CA PRO A 160 -10.66 -13.47 -1.56
C PRO A 160 -9.18 -13.81 -1.80
N GLU A 161 -8.62 -14.75 -1.03
CA GLU A 161 -7.25 -15.25 -1.17
C GLU A 161 -7.05 -16.04 -2.48
N ILE A 162 -7.98 -16.93 -2.84
CA ILE A 162 -7.94 -17.68 -4.10
C ILE A 162 -8.07 -16.73 -5.29
N ILE A 163 -8.94 -15.72 -5.19
CA ILE A 163 -9.13 -14.71 -6.23
C ILE A 163 -7.84 -13.91 -6.46
N ASP A 164 -7.18 -13.44 -5.39
CA ASP A 164 -5.93 -12.70 -5.50
C ASP A 164 -4.79 -13.55 -6.10
N CYS A 165 -4.75 -14.85 -5.74
CA CYS A 165 -3.83 -15.80 -6.35
C CYS A 165 -4.10 -16.07 -7.82
N CYS A 166 -5.36 -16.21 -8.22
CA CYS A 166 -5.74 -16.36 -9.63
C CYS A 166 -5.37 -15.11 -10.45
N LEU A 167 -5.59 -13.91 -9.90
CA LEU A 167 -5.17 -12.66 -10.55
C LEU A 167 -3.65 -12.53 -10.65
N THR A 168 -2.92 -13.03 -9.65
CA THR A 168 -1.45 -13.10 -9.67
C THR A 168 -0.95 -14.10 -10.71
N LEU A 169 -1.59 -15.28 -10.81
CA LEU A 169 -1.31 -16.29 -11.83
C LEU A 169 -1.49 -15.70 -13.24
N TYR A 170 -2.59 -15.02 -13.53
CA TYR A 170 -2.84 -14.45 -14.85
C TYR A 170 -1.76 -13.45 -15.29
N LYS A 171 -1.15 -12.71 -14.35
CA LYS A 171 -0.03 -11.79 -14.65
C LYS A 171 1.27 -12.52 -14.98
N GLN A 172 1.40 -13.80 -14.63
CA GLN A 172 2.56 -14.65 -14.96
C GLN A 172 2.37 -15.43 -16.26
N VAL A 173 1.21 -15.33 -16.91
CA VAL A 173 0.92 -16.01 -18.17
C VAL A 173 1.37 -15.16 -19.35
N VAL A 174 2.19 -15.74 -20.23
CA VAL A 174 2.61 -15.13 -21.49
C VAL A 174 1.94 -15.87 -22.65
N ILE A 175 1.22 -15.14 -23.49
CA ILE A 175 0.55 -15.68 -24.68
C ILE A 175 1.46 -15.45 -25.89
N ASN A 176 2.04 -16.51 -26.45
CA ASN A 176 2.85 -16.47 -27.65
C ASN A 176 2.02 -16.89 -28.87
N GLY A 177 1.23 -15.97 -29.43
CA GLY A 177 0.40 -16.21 -30.63
C GLY A 177 -1.06 -16.59 -30.33
N LEU A 178 -1.79 -17.13 -31.32
CA LEU A 178 -3.24 -17.36 -31.23
C LEU A 178 -3.67 -18.46 -30.25
N SER A 179 -2.77 -19.34 -29.79
CA SER A 179 -3.14 -20.46 -28.90
C SER A 179 -2.02 -21.02 -28.01
N ASN A 180 -0.78 -20.53 -28.08
CA ASN A 180 0.30 -21.05 -27.24
C ASN A 180 0.43 -20.24 -25.95
N VAL A 181 -0.02 -20.85 -24.86
CA VAL A 181 0.05 -20.29 -23.50
C VAL A 181 1.28 -20.85 -22.80
N THR A 182 2.18 -19.97 -22.35
CA THR A 182 3.35 -20.33 -21.54
C THR A 182 3.26 -19.63 -20.20
N ILE A 183 3.37 -20.39 -19.11
CA ILE A 183 3.33 -19.86 -17.75
C ILE A 183 4.77 -19.59 -17.31
N ALA A 184 5.09 -18.34 -16.99
CA ALA A 184 6.46 -17.92 -16.62
C ALA A 184 6.87 -18.32 -15.18
N GLY A 185 6.03 -19.08 -14.47
CA GLY A 185 6.25 -19.53 -13.10
C GLY A 185 5.99 -21.03 -12.91
N ASN A 186 6.24 -21.54 -11.71
CA ASN A 186 6.10 -22.97 -11.37
C ASN A 186 4.63 -23.41 -11.15
N TYR A 187 3.68 -22.76 -11.80
CA TYR A 187 2.26 -23.08 -11.66
C TYR A 187 1.80 -24.09 -12.71
N SER A 188 0.87 -24.96 -12.34
CA SER A 188 0.30 -25.97 -13.23
C SER A 188 -0.78 -25.41 -14.17
N MET A 189 -0.99 -26.07 -15.31
CA MET A 189 -2.12 -25.76 -16.21
C MET A 189 -3.48 -26.01 -15.56
N ALA A 190 -3.56 -26.91 -14.58
CA ALA A 190 -4.79 -27.19 -13.84
C ALA A 190 -5.17 -26.02 -12.90
N SER A 191 -4.18 -25.34 -12.31
CA SER A 191 -4.39 -24.11 -11.55
C SER A 191 -4.94 -22.99 -12.45
N LEU A 192 -4.48 -22.92 -13.70
CA LEU A 192 -4.97 -21.95 -14.69
C LEU A 192 -6.41 -22.23 -15.12
N SER A 193 -6.75 -23.49 -15.43
CA SER A 193 -8.13 -23.87 -15.79
C SER A 193 -9.09 -23.68 -14.62
N GLY A 194 -8.68 -24.05 -13.39
CA GLY A 194 -9.47 -23.83 -12.18
C GLY A 194 -9.75 -22.35 -11.91
N CYS A 195 -8.75 -21.49 -12.04
CA CYS A 195 -8.94 -20.04 -11.96
C CYS A 195 -9.87 -19.49 -13.05
N CYS A 196 -9.80 -20.03 -14.27
CA CYS A 196 -10.67 -19.63 -15.39
C CYS A 196 -12.15 -19.94 -15.15
N GLN A 197 -12.47 -20.98 -14.37
CA GLN A 197 -13.83 -21.31 -14.00
C GLN A 197 -14.38 -20.45 -12.84
N LEU A 198 -13.49 -19.89 -12.00
CA LEU A 198 -13.87 -19.08 -10.83
C LEU A 198 -13.89 -17.57 -11.10
N VAL A 199 -12.93 -17.05 -11.87
CA VAL A 199 -12.75 -15.60 -12.08
C VAL A 199 -12.38 -15.33 -13.53
N ALA A 200 -13.25 -14.57 -14.22
CA ALA A 200 -12.92 -13.99 -15.51
C ALA A 200 -11.97 -12.79 -15.33
N SER A 201 -10.87 -12.76 -16.08
CA SER A 201 -9.94 -11.64 -16.07
C SER A 201 -10.02 -10.84 -17.39
N PRO A 202 -9.88 -9.49 -17.35
CA PRO A 202 -9.82 -8.69 -18.57
C PRO A 202 -8.49 -8.84 -19.32
N SER A 203 -7.45 -9.38 -18.67
CA SER A 203 -6.10 -9.55 -19.22
C SER A 203 -5.88 -10.88 -19.94
N PHE A 204 -6.70 -11.90 -19.68
CA PHE A 204 -6.54 -13.25 -20.22
C PHE A 204 -7.91 -13.84 -20.62
N ASN A 205 -8.04 -14.27 -21.88
CA ASN A 205 -9.27 -14.86 -22.38
C ASN A 205 -9.33 -16.35 -22.05
N CYS A 206 -10.14 -16.70 -21.06
CA CYS A 206 -10.36 -18.07 -20.61
C CYS A 206 -11.22 -18.93 -21.55
N SER A 207 -11.65 -18.42 -22.71
CA SER A 207 -12.53 -19.15 -23.65
C SER A 207 -11.91 -20.45 -24.21
N SER A 208 -10.60 -20.62 -24.11
CA SER A 208 -9.89 -21.83 -24.57
C SER A 208 -9.74 -22.90 -23.47
N PHE A 209 -10.17 -22.62 -22.24
CA PHE A 209 -9.97 -23.45 -21.04
C PHE A 209 -11.27 -23.75 -20.26
N ALA A 210 -12.43 -23.39 -20.84
CA ALA A 210 -13.76 -23.63 -20.28
C ALA A 210 -14.34 -24.98 -20.71
#